data_AF-A0A2S0M1A9-F1
#
_entry.id   AF-A0A2S0M1A9-F1
#
_cell.length_a   1.000
_cell.length_b   1.000
_cell.length_c   1.000
_cell.angle_alpha   90.00
_cell.angle_beta   90.00
_cell.angle_gamma   90.00
#
_symmetry.space_group_name_H-M   'P 1'
#
loop_
_entity.id
_entity.type
_entity.pdbx_description
1 polymer ?
#
loop_
_entity_poly.entity_id
_entity_poly.type
_entity_poly.pdbx_seq_one_letter_code
_entity_poly.pdbx_strand_id
1 'polypeptide(L)'
;MQRFFRAITSGWLIAVIAVALFVYACFTLLAPWQLGKNEDLQARNSQLRESIEADPVPLAELTTGNTPLEQSEWHLVTTTGRYLPEAEVLLRQRAVDGKAVYQVFAAFRTEKGTDLLINRGWVPVGENNSVPDYPAVPADPVTITARLRMATDAPAEPIVLHGRHMVRNVETSAIGPLVGLDLVPHHLQLPGNQPGSLEPVPTPSIEAGSYLSYGLQWLAFGVLAPVGFGYFLWSDIRERRRNRADGIDLENDAGEGPQGRTDDGDNTATDASGRPVATTASGPISHERLIEKTVRDRYGTRFDAERRRHLRQGNRLDY
;
A
#
# COMPACT_ATOMS: atom_id res chain seq x y z
N MET A 1 -17.19 32.06 47.23
CA MET A 1 -15.97 31.21 47.18
C MET A 1 -16.22 29.75 46.73
N GLN A 2 -17.12 29.46 45.78
CA GLN A 2 -17.31 28.08 45.28
C GLN A 2 -17.52 27.92 43.76
N ARG A 3 -17.36 28.99 42.97
CA ARG A 3 -17.61 28.95 41.51
C ARG A 3 -16.39 29.18 40.62
N PHE A 4 -15.21 29.41 41.20
CA PHE A 4 -13.96 29.62 40.44
C PHE A 4 -13.10 28.35 40.26
N PHE A 5 -13.42 27.25 40.96
CA PHE A 5 -12.62 26.01 40.93
C PHE A 5 -13.08 24.94 39.92
N ARG A 6 -14.00 25.27 39.01
CA ARG A 6 -14.58 24.28 38.08
C ARG A 6 -14.30 24.51 36.59
N ALA A 7 -13.63 25.60 36.21
CA ALA A 7 -13.40 25.94 34.80
C ALA A 7 -11.98 25.67 34.28
N ILE A 8 -11.00 25.41 35.15
CA ILE A 8 -9.62 25.05 34.75
C ILE A 8 -9.33 23.54 34.96
N THR A 9 -10.22 22.82 35.65
CA THR A 9 -9.96 21.44 36.10
C THR A 9 -10.41 20.36 35.11
N SER A 10 -11.24 20.69 34.11
CA SER A 10 -11.85 19.68 33.22
C SER A 10 -11.11 19.47 31.90
N GLY A 11 -10.54 20.51 31.28
CA GLY A 11 -9.91 20.38 29.95
C GLY A 11 -8.62 19.55 29.94
N TRP A 12 -7.73 19.78 30.92
CA TRP A 12 -6.47 19.05 31.03
C TRP A 12 -6.69 17.58 31.41
N LEU A 13 -7.72 17.30 32.22
CA LEU A 13 -8.07 15.93 32.62
C LEU A 13 -8.65 15.15 31.43
N ILE A 14 -9.48 15.80 30.60
CA ILE A 14 -9.95 15.23 29.31
C ILE A 14 -8.75 14.97 28.38
N ALA A 15 -7.79 15.89 28.29
CA ALA A 15 -6.60 15.70 27.46
C ALA A 15 -5.72 14.54 27.94
N VAL A 16 -5.50 14.40 29.25
CA VAL A 16 -4.78 13.26 29.86
C VAL A 16 -5.49 11.94 29.51
N ILE A 17 -6.82 11.90 29.69
CA ILE A 17 -7.62 10.71 29.37
C ILE A 17 -7.55 10.39 27.88
N ALA A 18 -7.66 11.40 27.01
CA ALA A 18 -7.58 11.22 25.55
C ALA A 18 -6.21 10.70 25.11
N VAL A 19 -5.10 11.23 25.64
CA VAL A 19 -3.75 10.73 25.36
C VAL A 19 -3.59 9.31 25.87
N ALA A 20 -4.05 9.01 27.09
CA ALA A 20 -3.98 7.66 27.66
C ALA A 20 -4.78 6.64 26.81
N LEU A 21 -5.98 7.00 26.37
CA LEU A 21 -6.81 6.18 25.49
C LEU A 21 -6.16 5.99 24.11
N PHE A 22 -5.55 7.04 23.56
CA PHE A 22 -4.84 6.97 22.28
C PHE A 22 -3.61 6.06 22.36
N VAL A 23 -2.80 6.18 23.43
CA VAL A 23 -1.66 5.29 23.71
C VAL A 23 -2.15 3.86 23.86
N TYR A 24 -3.19 3.63 24.68
CA TYR A 24 -3.79 2.31 24.85
C TYR A 24 -4.22 1.73 23.49
N ALA A 25 -4.94 2.49 22.67
CA ALA A 25 -5.37 2.05 21.34
C ALA A 25 -4.20 1.77 20.39
N CYS A 26 -3.10 2.54 20.45
CA CYS A 26 -1.90 2.28 19.66
C CYS A 26 -1.29 0.91 19.99
N PHE A 27 -1.15 0.59 21.28
CA PHE A 27 -0.49 -0.64 21.74
C PHE A 27 -1.40 -1.88 21.73
N THR A 28 -2.71 -1.73 21.94
CA THR A 28 -3.63 -2.89 22.08
C THR A 28 -4.45 -3.17 20.84
N LEU A 29 -4.69 -2.17 19.99
CA LEU A 29 -5.55 -2.31 18.80
C LEU A 29 -4.76 -2.08 17.52
N LEU A 30 -4.14 -0.91 17.34
CA LEU A 30 -3.62 -0.47 16.05
C LEU A 30 -2.32 -1.18 15.66
N ALA A 31 -1.34 -1.25 16.57
CA ALA A 31 -0.10 -1.99 16.30
C ALA A 31 -0.36 -3.51 16.20
N PRO A 32 -1.09 -4.16 17.12
CA PRO A 32 -1.42 -5.58 16.97
C PRO A 32 -2.31 -5.90 15.78
N TRP A 33 -3.20 -5.02 15.34
CA TRP A 33 -3.99 -5.26 14.13
C TRP A 33 -3.13 -5.20 12.85
N GLN A 34 -2.21 -4.23 12.76
CA GLN A 34 -1.28 -4.16 11.63
C GLN A 34 -0.23 -5.28 11.64
N LEU A 35 0.22 -5.67 12.83
CA LEU A 35 1.21 -6.74 13.01
C LEU A 35 0.57 -8.14 13.02
N GLY A 36 -0.67 -8.30 13.47
CA GLY A 36 -1.40 -9.57 13.53
C GLY A 36 -1.85 -10.06 12.16
N LYS A 37 -1.95 -9.15 11.20
CA LYS A 37 -2.00 -9.50 9.76
C LYS A 37 -0.75 -10.29 9.31
N ASN A 38 0.32 -10.33 10.11
CA ASN A 38 1.51 -11.14 9.86
C ASN A 38 1.39 -12.59 10.29
N GLU A 39 0.53 -13.01 11.22
CA GLU A 39 0.58 -14.42 11.68
C GLU A 39 0.14 -15.39 10.57
N ASP A 40 -0.97 -15.07 9.89
CA ASP A 40 -1.41 -15.82 8.71
C ASP A 40 -0.42 -15.72 7.54
N LEU A 41 0.25 -14.57 7.37
CA LEU A 41 1.27 -14.39 6.32
C LEU A 41 2.58 -15.10 6.67
N GLN A 42 3.01 -15.11 7.94
CA GLN A 42 4.22 -15.76 8.41
C GLN A 42 4.08 -17.28 8.37
N ALA A 43 2.91 -17.82 8.72
CA ALA A 43 2.62 -19.25 8.58
C ALA A 43 2.61 -19.70 7.11
N ARG A 44 2.01 -18.91 6.21
CA ARG A 44 2.07 -19.17 4.76
C ARG A 44 3.47 -19.02 4.20
N ASN A 45 4.24 -18.05 4.70
CA ASN A 45 5.61 -17.81 4.31
C ASN A 45 6.57 -18.88 4.83
N SER A 46 6.39 -19.40 6.05
CA SER A 46 7.21 -20.50 6.58
C SER A 46 6.93 -21.78 5.81
N GLN A 47 5.67 -22.09 5.51
CA GLN A 47 5.30 -23.20 4.63
C GLN A 47 5.91 -23.05 3.23
N LEU A 48 5.92 -21.83 2.67
CA LEU A 48 6.57 -21.56 1.39
C LEU A 48 8.11 -21.69 1.47
N ARG A 49 8.76 -21.25 2.56
CA ARG A 49 10.22 -21.46 2.76
C ARG A 49 10.55 -22.94 2.85
N GLU A 50 9.87 -23.66 3.73
CA GLU A 50 10.08 -25.09 3.92
C GLU A 50 9.88 -25.85 2.61
N SER A 51 8.85 -25.48 1.83
CA SER A 51 8.57 -26.08 0.52
C SER A 51 9.63 -25.73 -0.54
N ILE A 52 10.16 -24.49 -0.53
CA ILE A 52 11.21 -24.06 -1.46
C ILE A 52 12.57 -24.70 -1.14
N GLU A 53 12.85 -24.93 0.14
CA GLU A 53 14.13 -25.47 0.64
C GLU A 53 14.13 -27.00 0.79
N ALA A 54 12.96 -27.65 0.74
CA ALA A 54 12.85 -29.10 0.82
C ALA A 54 13.54 -29.83 -0.33
N ASP A 55 14.10 -31.00 -0.01
CA ASP A 55 14.69 -31.88 -1.01
C ASP A 55 13.63 -32.35 -2.04
N PRO A 56 13.99 -32.46 -3.33
CA PRO A 56 13.05 -32.90 -4.35
C PRO A 56 12.51 -34.31 -4.09
N VAL A 57 11.18 -34.46 -4.13
CA VAL A 57 10.51 -35.77 -3.99
C VAL A 57 10.02 -36.29 -5.34
N PRO A 58 9.95 -37.61 -5.59
CA PRO A 58 9.36 -38.12 -6.82
C PRO A 58 7.89 -37.68 -6.98
N LEU A 59 7.52 -37.11 -8.13
CA LEU A 59 6.13 -36.64 -8.38
C LEU A 59 5.10 -37.76 -8.15
N ALA A 60 5.48 -38.99 -8.49
CA ALA A 60 4.65 -40.17 -8.28
C ALA A 60 4.19 -40.30 -6.83
N GLU A 61 5.06 -40.09 -5.85
CA GLU A 61 4.75 -40.25 -4.43
C GLU A 61 3.67 -39.26 -3.97
N LEU A 62 3.74 -38.01 -4.43
CA LEU A 62 2.74 -36.99 -4.10
C LEU A 62 1.39 -37.27 -4.78
N THR A 63 1.41 -37.75 -6.03
CA THR A 63 0.16 -38.03 -6.78
C THR A 63 -0.55 -39.31 -6.34
N THR A 64 0.16 -40.29 -5.77
CA THR A 64 -0.43 -41.54 -5.26
C THR A 64 -0.71 -41.53 -3.76
N GLY A 65 -0.26 -40.49 -3.05
CA GLY A 65 -0.46 -40.34 -1.62
C GLY A 65 -1.90 -39.96 -1.26
N ASN A 66 -2.20 -40.03 0.04
CA ASN A 66 -3.49 -39.58 0.59
C ASN A 66 -3.53 -38.07 0.86
N THR A 67 -2.41 -37.36 0.69
CA THR A 67 -2.32 -35.93 0.94
C THR A 67 -2.85 -35.15 -0.27
N PRO A 68 -3.73 -34.16 -0.07
CA PRO A 68 -4.17 -33.28 -1.15
C PRO A 68 -2.98 -32.59 -1.82
N LEU A 69 -2.93 -32.63 -3.16
CA LEU A 69 -1.80 -32.13 -3.94
C LEU A 69 -1.59 -30.61 -3.76
N GLU A 70 -2.66 -29.89 -3.43
CA GLU A 70 -2.67 -28.46 -3.10
C GLU A 70 -1.76 -28.14 -1.90
N GLN A 71 -1.65 -29.05 -0.94
CA GLN A 71 -0.75 -28.88 0.22
C GLN A 71 0.73 -29.00 -0.18
N SER A 72 0.99 -29.59 -1.36
CA SER A 72 2.33 -29.75 -1.91
C SER A 72 2.68 -28.67 -2.95
N GLU A 73 1.83 -27.65 -3.14
CA GLU A 73 2.19 -26.53 -4.01
C GLU A 73 3.54 -25.93 -3.59
N TRP A 74 4.37 -25.58 -4.56
CA TRP A 74 5.75 -25.09 -4.43
C TRP A 74 6.83 -26.13 -4.13
N HIS A 75 6.48 -27.37 -3.78
CA HIS A 75 7.48 -28.40 -3.49
C HIS A 75 8.25 -28.75 -4.76
N LEU A 76 9.56 -28.96 -4.61
CA LEU A 76 10.37 -29.52 -5.67
C LEU A 76 10.00 -30.98 -5.86
N VAL A 77 9.70 -31.33 -7.10
CA VAL A 77 9.40 -32.69 -7.52
C VAL A 77 10.30 -33.11 -8.65
N THR A 78 10.65 -34.40 -8.68
CA THR A 78 11.40 -35.01 -9.78
C THR A 78 10.49 -35.92 -10.57
N THR A 79 10.56 -35.82 -11.91
CA THR A 79 9.84 -36.71 -12.82
C THR A 79 10.64 -36.99 -14.08
N THR A 80 10.43 -38.16 -14.67
CA THR A 80 11.05 -38.58 -15.93
C THR A 80 9.97 -38.77 -16.98
N GLY A 81 10.28 -38.40 -18.22
CA GLY A 81 9.35 -38.44 -19.32
C GLY A 81 9.90 -37.74 -20.55
N ARG A 82 9.01 -37.34 -21.47
CA ARG A 82 9.38 -36.69 -22.73
C ARG A 82 8.49 -35.48 -23.01
N TYR A 83 9.09 -34.45 -23.60
CA TYR A 83 8.33 -33.31 -24.09
C TYR A 83 7.55 -33.66 -25.38
N LEU A 84 6.43 -32.97 -25.58
CA LEU A 84 5.60 -33.05 -26.78
C LEU A 84 5.72 -31.70 -27.53
N PRO A 85 6.68 -31.56 -28.46
CA PRO A 85 7.03 -30.26 -29.05
C PRO A 85 5.90 -29.58 -29.84
N GLU A 86 4.95 -30.35 -30.37
CA GLU A 86 3.80 -29.81 -31.09
C GLU A 86 2.68 -29.31 -30.16
N ALA A 87 2.75 -29.64 -28.86
CA ALA A 87 1.78 -29.29 -27.85
C ALA A 87 2.36 -28.20 -26.92
N GLU A 88 2.43 -26.97 -27.44
CA GLU A 88 2.94 -25.80 -26.72
C GLU A 88 1.88 -24.68 -26.65
N VAL A 89 1.83 -23.98 -25.52
CA VAL A 89 0.97 -22.82 -25.30
C VAL A 89 1.74 -21.71 -24.61
N LEU A 90 1.43 -20.46 -24.95
CA LEU A 90 2.06 -19.29 -24.36
C LEU A 90 1.12 -18.59 -23.37
N LEU A 91 1.64 -18.25 -22.20
CA LEU A 91 0.93 -17.40 -21.24
C LEU A 91 1.22 -15.93 -21.54
N ARG A 92 0.19 -15.18 -21.94
CA ARG A 92 0.29 -13.75 -22.26
C ARG A 92 -0.04 -12.87 -21.05
N GLN A 93 0.20 -11.56 -21.20
CA GLN A 93 -0.05 -10.56 -20.16
C GLN A 93 0.66 -10.93 -18.86
N ARG A 94 1.93 -11.30 -18.97
CA ARG A 94 2.82 -11.52 -17.84
C ARG A 94 3.91 -10.46 -17.84
N ALA A 95 4.40 -10.17 -16.65
CA ALA A 95 5.56 -9.31 -16.47
C ALA A 95 6.54 -9.97 -15.52
N VAL A 96 7.82 -9.85 -15.84
CA VAL A 96 8.94 -10.24 -14.98
C VAL A 96 9.84 -9.02 -14.88
N ASP A 97 10.14 -8.58 -13.66
CA ASP A 97 10.96 -7.39 -13.36
C ASP A 97 10.54 -6.14 -14.16
N GLY A 98 9.22 -5.92 -14.26
CA GLY A 98 8.63 -4.78 -14.96
C GLY A 98 8.63 -4.86 -16.49
N LYS A 99 9.14 -5.95 -17.08
CA LYS A 99 9.15 -6.17 -18.54
C LYS A 99 8.02 -7.10 -18.94
N ALA A 100 7.36 -6.81 -20.06
CA ALA A 100 6.35 -7.70 -20.62
C ALA A 100 7.01 -8.98 -21.16
N VAL A 101 6.47 -10.14 -20.77
CA VAL A 101 6.99 -11.46 -21.16
C VAL A 101 5.87 -12.39 -21.58
N TYR A 102 6.23 -13.40 -22.38
CA TYR A 102 5.46 -14.63 -22.51
C TYR A 102 6.06 -15.70 -21.60
N GLN A 103 5.23 -16.44 -20.87
CA GLN A 103 5.72 -17.69 -20.26
C GLN A 103 5.42 -18.85 -21.20
N VAL A 104 6.39 -19.74 -21.38
CA VAL A 104 6.31 -20.83 -22.34
C VAL A 104 5.93 -22.11 -21.62
N PHE A 105 4.80 -22.70 -22.01
CA PHE A 105 4.33 -23.97 -21.47
C PHE A 105 4.40 -25.03 -22.56
N ALA A 106 5.13 -26.11 -22.31
CA ALA A 106 5.15 -27.28 -23.19
C ALA A 106 4.50 -28.47 -22.49
N ALA A 107 3.77 -29.27 -23.24
CA ALA A 107 3.25 -30.53 -22.73
C ALA A 107 4.39 -31.54 -22.52
N PHE A 108 4.25 -32.34 -21.48
CA PHE A 108 5.19 -33.36 -21.08
C PHE A 108 4.43 -34.62 -20.68
N ARG A 109 4.84 -35.75 -21.27
CA ARG A 109 4.30 -37.06 -20.93
C ARG A 109 5.27 -37.78 -20.02
N THR A 110 4.83 -38.08 -18.80
CA THR A 110 5.62 -38.85 -17.84
C THR A 110 5.80 -40.29 -18.33
N GLU A 111 6.78 -41.03 -17.80
CA GLU A 111 6.96 -42.46 -18.09
C GLU A 111 5.72 -43.30 -17.77
N LYS A 112 4.87 -42.84 -16.84
CA LYS A 112 3.60 -43.49 -16.49
C LYS A 112 2.45 -43.16 -17.45
N GLY A 113 2.70 -42.34 -18.48
CA GLY A 113 1.72 -41.95 -19.49
C GLY A 113 0.83 -40.77 -19.10
N THR A 114 1.12 -40.10 -17.98
CA THR A 114 0.38 -38.91 -17.55
C THR A 114 0.82 -37.69 -18.33
N ASP A 115 -0.12 -36.94 -18.90
CA ASP A 115 0.14 -35.68 -19.59
C ASP A 115 -0.02 -34.50 -18.64
N LEU A 116 0.99 -33.63 -18.60
CA LEU A 116 1.01 -32.44 -17.78
C LEU A 116 1.71 -31.29 -18.51
N LEU A 117 1.53 -30.06 -18.03
CA LEU A 117 2.24 -28.90 -18.56
C LEU A 117 3.50 -28.61 -17.77
N ILE A 118 4.57 -28.26 -18.48
CA ILE A 118 5.80 -27.72 -17.93
C ILE A 118 5.91 -26.25 -18.28
N ASN A 119 5.87 -25.37 -17.27
CA ASN A 119 6.32 -24.00 -17.40
C ASN A 119 7.84 -24.00 -17.53
N ARG A 120 8.32 -23.76 -18.74
CA ARG A 120 9.74 -23.79 -19.09
C ARG A 120 10.48 -22.55 -18.63
N GLY A 121 9.76 -21.48 -18.29
CA GLY A 121 10.30 -20.16 -18.06
C GLY A 121 9.61 -19.11 -18.93
N TRP A 122 10.30 -17.99 -19.14
CA TRP A 122 9.77 -16.87 -19.90
C TRP A 122 10.70 -16.44 -21.03
N VAL A 123 10.11 -15.74 -22.00
CA VAL A 123 10.80 -15.03 -23.09
C VAL A 123 10.25 -13.61 -23.18
N PRO A 124 11.09 -12.62 -23.53
CA PRO A 124 10.61 -11.25 -23.69
C PRO A 124 9.58 -11.16 -24.81
N VAL A 125 8.60 -10.26 -24.67
CA VAL A 125 7.72 -9.91 -25.79
C VAL A 125 8.54 -9.11 -26.81
N GLY A 126 8.53 -9.56 -28.06
CA GLY A 126 9.20 -8.87 -29.16
C GLY A 126 8.42 -7.65 -29.66
N GLU A 127 8.98 -6.95 -30.65
CA GLU A 127 8.30 -5.83 -31.29
C GLU A 127 6.93 -6.25 -31.86
N ASN A 128 5.95 -5.35 -31.80
CA ASN A 128 4.58 -5.61 -32.25
C ASN A 128 3.93 -6.87 -31.65
N ASN A 129 4.26 -7.21 -30.38
CA ASN A 129 3.71 -8.37 -29.69
C ASN A 129 4.12 -9.71 -30.35
N SER A 130 5.26 -9.71 -31.05
CA SER A 130 5.84 -10.92 -31.63
C SER A 130 6.44 -11.81 -30.54
N VAL A 131 6.56 -13.09 -30.86
CA VAL A 131 7.23 -14.08 -30.01
C VAL A 131 8.62 -14.31 -30.61
N PRO A 132 9.72 -13.91 -29.94
CA PRO A 132 11.07 -14.18 -30.40
C PRO A 132 11.35 -15.68 -30.50
N ASP A 133 12.36 -16.06 -31.26
CA ASP A 133 12.84 -17.44 -31.27
C ASP A 133 13.48 -17.81 -29.93
N TYR A 134 13.24 -19.04 -29.48
CA TYR A 134 13.84 -19.60 -28.26
C TYR A 134 14.20 -21.08 -28.48
N PRO A 135 15.12 -21.63 -27.67
CA PRO A 135 15.51 -23.04 -27.77
C PRO A 135 14.32 -23.98 -27.74
N ALA A 136 14.33 -24.99 -28.61
CA ALA A 136 13.34 -26.05 -28.61
C ALA A 136 13.47 -26.94 -27.36
N VAL A 137 12.42 -27.71 -27.06
CA VAL A 137 12.49 -28.76 -26.04
C VAL A 137 13.43 -29.90 -26.48
N PRO A 138 14.08 -30.60 -25.53
CA PRO A 138 14.82 -31.82 -25.83
C PRO A 138 13.94 -32.87 -26.53
N ALA A 139 14.51 -33.57 -27.53
CA ALA A 139 13.80 -34.62 -28.27
C ALA A 139 13.75 -35.96 -27.51
N ASP A 140 14.80 -36.25 -26.75
CA ASP A 140 14.93 -37.48 -25.97
C ASP A 140 14.24 -37.38 -24.60
N PRO A 141 13.93 -38.53 -23.97
CA PRO A 141 13.45 -38.55 -22.59
C PRO A 141 14.43 -37.88 -21.63
N VAL A 142 13.91 -37.12 -20.69
CA VAL A 142 14.69 -36.37 -19.69
C VAL A 142 14.09 -36.54 -18.31
N THR A 143 14.96 -36.48 -17.30
CA THR A 143 14.57 -36.28 -15.91
C THR A 143 14.64 -34.79 -15.61
N ILE A 144 13.57 -34.25 -15.05
CA ILE A 144 13.46 -32.85 -14.66
C ILE A 144 13.12 -32.75 -13.18
N THR A 145 13.70 -31.74 -12.53
CA THR A 145 13.30 -31.29 -11.19
C THR A 145 12.59 -29.95 -11.32
N ALA A 146 11.36 -29.86 -10.83
CA ALA A 146 10.49 -28.71 -11.05
C ALA A 146 9.60 -28.46 -9.83
N ARG A 147 9.10 -27.23 -9.68
CA ARG A 147 8.15 -26.89 -8.61
C ARG A 147 6.75 -27.29 -9.02
N LEU A 148 6.05 -28.01 -8.15
CA LEU A 148 4.64 -28.32 -8.34
C LEU A 148 3.80 -27.05 -8.20
N ARG A 149 2.90 -26.81 -9.15
CA ARG A 149 2.00 -25.66 -9.16
C ARG A 149 0.58 -26.10 -9.52
N MET A 150 -0.41 -25.53 -8.85
CA MET A 150 -1.81 -25.82 -9.17
C MET A 150 -2.26 -25.01 -10.39
N ALA A 151 -3.19 -25.57 -11.16
CA ALA A 151 -3.90 -24.79 -12.18
C ALA A 151 -4.72 -23.67 -11.52
N THR A 152 -4.90 -22.56 -12.24
CA THR A 152 -5.69 -21.43 -11.75
C THR A 152 -7.16 -21.64 -12.05
N ASP A 153 -8.03 -21.36 -11.07
CA ASP A 153 -9.49 -21.31 -11.24
C ASP A 153 -9.94 -19.97 -11.87
N ALA A 154 -9.33 -19.63 -13.00
CA ALA A 154 -9.66 -18.41 -13.74
C ALA A 154 -9.66 -18.71 -15.23
N PRO A 155 -10.59 -18.13 -16.02
CA PRO A 155 -10.72 -18.45 -17.44
C PRO A 155 -9.40 -18.29 -18.21
N ALA A 156 -9.04 -19.31 -18.99
CA ALA A 156 -7.85 -19.30 -19.84
C ALA A 156 -7.89 -18.19 -20.91
N GLU A 157 -9.07 -17.83 -21.44
CA GLU A 157 -9.22 -16.88 -22.56
C GLU A 157 -8.28 -17.18 -23.75
N PRO A 158 -8.43 -18.35 -24.39
CA PRO A 158 -7.55 -18.78 -25.47
C PRO A 158 -7.71 -17.92 -26.72
N ILE A 159 -6.57 -17.58 -27.32
CA ILE A 159 -6.48 -16.91 -28.62
C ILE A 159 -5.39 -17.58 -29.46
N VAL A 160 -5.44 -17.39 -30.78
CA VAL A 160 -4.34 -17.74 -31.67
C VAL A 160 -3.71 -16.44 -32.18
N LEU A 161 -2.41 -16.29 -31.95
CA LEU A 161 -1.65 -15.14 -32.42
C LEU A 161 -0.32 -15.62 -32.98
N HIS A 162 0.05 -15.13 -34.17
CA HIS A 162 1.26 -15.58 -34.89
C HIS A 162 1.36 -17.11 -35.05
N GLY A 163 0.22 -17.78 -35.25
CA GLY A 163 0.17 -19.25 -35.39
C GLY A 163 0.41 -20.02 -34.10
N ARG A 164 0.45 -19.36 -32.93
CA ARG A 164 0.65 -19.99 -31.62
C ARG A 164 -0.60 -19.84 -30.76
N HIS A 165 -0.93 -20.86 -29.98
CA HIS A 165 -1.96 -20.78 -28.96
C HIS A 165 -1.45 -19.94 -27.79
N MET A 166 -2.24 -18.96 -27.37
CA MET A 166 -1.95 -18.13 -26.21
C MET A 166 -3.13 -18.11 -25.25
N VAL A 167 -2.85 -18.16 -23.96
CA VAL A 167 -3.84 -18.09 -22.87
C VAL A 167 -3.43 -17.03 -21.86
N ARG A 168 -4.38 -16.49 -21.10
CA ARG A 168 -4.15 -15.53 -20.02
C ARG A 168 -3.92 -16.21 -18.67
N ASN A 169 -4.51 -17.38 -18.44
CA ASN A 169 -4.43 -18.14 -17.19
C ASN A 169 -4.12 -19.61 -17.48
N VAL A 170 -3.50 -20.29 -16.50
CA VAL A 170 -3.14 -21.71 -16.62
C VAL A 170 -4.32 -22.55 -16.14
N GLU A 171 -5.28 -22.78 -17.02
CA GLU A 171 -6.46 -23.62 -16.78
C GLU A 171 -6.32 -24.88 -17.65
N THR A 172 -5.95 -26.01 -17.05
CA THR A 172 -5.58 -27.22 -17.81
C THR A 172 -6.76 -27.86 -18.54
N SER A 173 -7.98 -27.74 -18.00
CA SER A 173 -9.23 -28.16 -18.65
C SER A 173 -9.52 -27.39 -19.95
N ALA A 174 -9.14 -26.12 -20.02
CA ALA A 174 -9.27 -25.30 -21.22
C ALA A 174 -8.08 -25.45 -22.17
N ILE A 175 -6.87 -25.67 -21.65
CA ILE A 175 -5.64 -25.84 -22.45
C ILE A 175 -5.59 -27.22 -23.10
N GLY A 176 -6.02 -28.28 -22.42
CA GLY A 176 -5.95 -29.66 -22.90
C GLY A 176 -6.54 -29.85 -24.30
N PRO A 177 -7.79 -29.39 -24.55
CA PRO A 177 -8.41 -29.43 -25.88
C PRO A 177 -7.66 -28.64 -26.95
N LEU A 178 -6.96 -27.55 -26.60
CA LEU A 178 -6.18 -26.75 -27.55
C LEU A 178 -4.94 -27.51 -28.04
N VAL A 179 -4.34 -28.31 -27.17
CA VAL A 179 -3.13 -29.10 -27.47
C VAL A 179 -3.44 -30.57 -27.76
N GLY A 180 -4.71 -30.97 -27.73
CA GLY A 180 -5.16 -32.34 -28.01
C GLY A 180 -4.78 -33.37 -26.93
N LEU A 181 -4.67 -32.96 -25.67
CA LEU A 181 -4.25 -33.81 -24.55
C LEU A 181 -5.23 -33.76 -23.37
N ASP A 182 -5.28 -34.83 -22.59
CA ASP A 182 -5.97 -34.86 -21.30
C ASP A 182 -5.00 -34.49 -20.18
N LEU A 183 -5.04 -33.22 -19.79
CA LEU A 183 -4.07 -32.63 -18.86
C LEU A 183 -4.55 -32.77 -17.42
N VAL A 184 -3.67 -33.23 -16.54
CA VAL A 184 -3.90 -33.22 -15.10
C VAL A 184 -4.13 -31.79 -14.56
N PRO A 185 -4.83 -31.61 -13.42
CA PRO A 185 -5.18 -30.29 -12.86
C PRO A 185 -4.00 -29.57 -12.15
N HIS A 186 -2.76 -29.85 -12.56
CA HIS A 186 -1.55 -29.24 -12.05
C HIS A 186 -0.51 -29.11 -13.17
N HIS A 187 0.50 -28.28 -12.94
CA HIS A 187 1.62 -28.11 -13.84
C HIS A 187 2.92 -28.04 -13.03
N LEU A 188 4.06 -28.21 -13.71
CA LEU A 188 5.36 -28.08 -13.08
C LEU A 188 6.07 -26.85 -13.61
N GLN A 189 6.77 -26.13 -12.74
CA GLN A 189 7.54 -24.93 -13.10
C GLN A 189 9.04 -25.20 -12.93
N LEU A 190 9.80 -25.10 -14.02
CA LEU A 190 11.24 -25.28 -13.95
C LEU A 190 11.90 -24.13 -13.17
N PRO A 191 12.82 -24.42 -12.24
CA PRO A 191 13.59 -23.40 -11.51
C PRO A 191 14.72 -22.78 -12.33
N GLY A 192 14.88 -23.18 -13.60
CA GLY A 192 16.06 -22.93 -14.42
C GLY A 192 17.08 -24.07 -14.35
N ASN A 193 18.08 -24.07 -15.24
CA ASN A 193 19.13 -25.09 -15.32
C ASN A 193 18.62 -26.55 -15.41
N GLN A 194 17.41 -26.76 -15.92
CA GLN A 194 16.85 -28.08 -16.20
C GLN A 194 16.76 -28.31 -17.71
N PRO A 195 16.73 -29.57 -18.18
CA PRO A 195 16.50 -29.87 -19.59
C PRO A 195 15.22 -29.20 -20.12
N GLY A 196 15.38 -28.33 -21.12
CA GLY A 196 14.28 -27.56 -21.71
C GLY A 196 13.93 -26.24 -21.01
N SER A 197 14.66 -25.85 -19.95
CA SER A 197 14.50 -24.55 -19.30
C SER A 197 14.83 -23.37 -20.22
N LEU A 198 14.07 -22.30 -20.05
CA LEU A 198 14.33 -20.94 -20.52
C LEU A 198 14.70 -20.07 -19.31
N GLU A 199 14.55 -18.75 -19.42
CA GLU A 199 14.75 -17.86 -18.28
C GLU A 199 13.72 -18.18 -17.18
N PRO A 200 14.15 -18.45 -15.94
CA PRO A 200 13.26 -18.90 -14.89
C PRO A 200 12.29 -17.79 -14.47
N VAL A 201 11.04 -18.17 -14.22
CA VAL A 201 10.06 -17.26 -13.59
C VAL A 201 10.46 -17.09 -12.12
N PRO A 202 10.66 -15.85 -11.63
CA PRO A 202 11.02 -15.62 -10.24
C PRO A 202 10.00 -16.23 -9.29
N THR A 203 10.49 -16.83 -8.22
CA THR A 203 9.61 -17.23 -7.11
C THR A 203 9.11 -15.98 -6.40
N PRO A 204 7.88 -15.99 -5.85
CA PRO A 204 7.41 -14.91 -5.00
C PRO A 204 8.44 -14.67 -3.89
N SER A 205 9.00 -13.47 -3.81
CA SER A 205 9.81 -13.10 -2.66
C SER A 205 8.92 -13.10 -1.43
N ILE A 206 9.40 -13.71 -0.36
CA ILE A 206 8.74 -13.60 0.93
C ILE A 206 8.95 -12.19 1.44
N GLU A 207 8.06 -11.29 1.03
CA GLU A 207 8.01 -9.94 1.55
C GLU A 207 7.43 -10.01 2.97
N ALA A 208 8.30 -9.85 3.96
CA ALA A 208 7.92 -9.16 5.19
C ALA A 208 7.61 -7.71 4.81
N GLY A 209 6.48 -7.48 4.15
CA GLY A 209 6.21 -6.21 3.49
C GLY A 209 6.09 -5.02 4.44
N SER A 210 5.90 -3.83 3.84
CA SER A 210 5.80 -2.48 4.42
C SER A 210 4.92 -2.31 5.68
N TYR A 211 4.20 -3.34 6.10
CA TYR A 211 3.33 -3.39 7.27
C TYR A 211 4.14 -3.35 8.58
N LEU A 212 5.40 -3.81 8.57
CA LEU A 212 6.31 -3.68 9.71
C LEU A 212 6.65 -2.20 10.00
N SER A 213 6.91 -1.39 8.97
CA SER A 213 7.23 0.03 9.15
C SER A 213 6.02 0.82 9.62
N TYR A 214 4.80 0.49 9.16
CA TYR A 214 3.58 1.13 9.63
C TYR A 214 3.19 0.68 11.05
N GLY A 215 3.40 -0.60 11.39
CA GLY A 215 3.27 -1.08 12.77
C GLY A 215 4.23 -0.36 13.74
N LEU A 216 5.49 -0.17 13.31
CA LEU A 216 6.48 0.60 14.06
C LEU A 216 6.10 2.08 14.18
N GLN A 217 5.46 2.65 13.16
CA GLN A 217 4.96 4.02 13.20
C GLN A 217 3.87 4.20 14.27
N TRP A 218 2.94 3.25 14.43
CA TRP A 218 1.96 3.27 15.52
C TRP A 218 2.60 3.17 16.90
N LEU A 219 3.62 2.34 17.05
CA LEU A 219 4.41 2.26 18.28
C LEU A 219 5.13 3.58 18.57
N ALA A 220 5.72 4.20 17.55
CA ALA A 220 6.36 5.51 17.68
C ALA A 220 5.35 6.57 18.13
N PHE A 221 4.14 6.62 17.57
CA PHE A 221 3.10 7.54 18.04
C PHE A 221 2.66 7.27 19.47
N GLY A 222 2.54 5.98 19.85
CA GLY A 222 2.25 5.58 21.23
C GLY A 222 3.29 6.06 22.25
N VAL A 223 4.54 6.26 21.83
CA VAL A 223 5.62 6.79 22.69
C VAL A 223 5.76 8.31 22.60
N LEU A 224 5.73 8.90 21.39
CA LEU A 224 5.92 10.33 21.21
C LEU A 224 4.75 11.17 21.75
N ALA A 225 3.52 10.67 21.66
CA ALA A 225 2.34 11.40 22.15
C ALA A 225 2.42 11.72 23.66
N PRO A 226 2.68 10.76 24.57
CA PRO A 226 2.81 11.06 25.99
C PRO A 226 4.07 11.89 26.32
N VAL A 227 5.18 11.71 25.60
CA VAL A 227 6.40 12.51 25.77
C VAL A 227 6.14 13.98 25.41
N GLY A 228 5.54 14.23 24.24
CA GLY A 228 5.20 15.59 23.80
C GLY A 228 4.20 16.27 24.73
N PHE A 229 3.19 15.52 25.19
CA PHE A 229 2.23 16.02 26.17
C PHE A 229 2.89 16.34 27.53
N GLY A 230 3.78 15.46 28.02
CA GLY A 230 4.53 15.69 29.25
C GLY A 230 5.45 16.91 29.18
N TYR A 231 6.13 17.11 28.03
CA TYR A 231 6.94 18.30 27.78
C TYR A 231 6.08 19.56 27.75
N PHE A 232 4.92 19.53 27.09
CA PHE A 232 3.98 20.65 27.07
C PHE A 232 3.53 21.03 28.50
N LEU A 233 3.14 20.05 29.32
CA LEU A 233 2.79 20.28 30.72
C LEU A 233 3.94 20.92 31.51
N TRP A 234 5.16 20.41 31.34
CA TRP A 234 6.33 20.97 32.00
C TRP A 234 6.61 22.41 31.55
N SER A 235 6.47 22.70 30.26
CA SER A 235 6.65 24.03 29.69
C SER A 235 5.61 25.03 30.20
N ASP A 236 4.32 24.66 30.22
CA ASP A 236 3.23 25.52 30.71
C ASP A 236 3.35 25.79 32.22
N ILE A 237 3.73 24.78 33.01
CA ILE A 237 3.99 24.96 34.45
C ILE A 237 5.20 25.89 34.67
N ARG A 238 6.25 25.77 33.87
CA ARG A 238 7.44 26.63 33.96
C ARG A 238 7.16 28.07 33.56
N GLU A 239 6.36 28.27 32.51
CA GLU A 239 5.96 29.61 32.03
C GLU A 239 5.04 30.31 33.05
N ARG A 240 4.08 29.58 33.64
CA ARG A 240 3.25 30.11 34.73
C ARG A 240 4.06 30.49 35.96
N ARG A 241 5.14 29.76 36.28
CA ARG A 241 6.05 30.13 37.38
C ARG A 241 6.84 31.41 37.09
N ARG A 242 7.25 31.63 35.82
CA ARG A 242 7.93 32.86 35.39
C ARG A 242 7.00 34.07 35.42
N ASN A 243 5.83 33.96 34.79
CA ASN A 243 4.85 35.06 34.79
C ASN A 243 4.35 35.40 36.21
N ARG A 244 4.37 34.44 37.14
CA ARG A 244 4.05 34.68 38.54
C ARG A 244 5.20 35.36 39.30
N ALA A 245 6.45 35.08 38.96
CA ALA A 245 7.60 35.82 39.51
C ALA A 245 7.59 37.27 39.00
N ASP A 246 7.43 37.46 37.68
CA ASP A 246 7.39 38.78 37.05
C ASP A 246 6.19 39.62 37.54
N GLY A 247 5.04 38.99 37.82
CA GLY A 247 3.86 39.66 38.39
C GLY A 247 4.01 40.04 39.87
N ILE A 248 4.80 39.29 40.66
CA ILE A 248 5.11 39.65 42.05
C ILE A 248 6.09 40.83 42.07
N ASP A 249 7.03 40.89 41.12
CA ASP A 249 7.97 42.01 40.99
C ASP A 249 7.26 43.31 40.58
N LEU A 250 6.27 43.25 39.68
CA LEU A 250 5.45 44.42 39.31
C LEU A 250 4.52 44.92 40.43
N GLU A 251 4.05 44.03 41.32
CA GLU A 251 3.21 44.40 42.45
C GLU A 251 4.03 44.95 43.64
N ASN A 252 5.28 44.49 43.80
CA ASN A 252 6.22 45.05 44.77
C ASN A 252 6.74 46.45 44.34
N ASP A 253 6.97 46.67 43.04
CA ASP A 253 7.41 47.98 42.51
C ASP A 253 6.30 49.05 42.57
N ALA A 254 5.02 48.63 42.57
CA ALA A 254 3.87 49.51 42.78
C ALA A 254 3.60 49.83 44.27
N GLY A 255 4.20 49.09 45.21
CA GLY A 255 4.01 49.26 46.65
C GLY A 255 4.93 50.28 47.32
N GLU A 256 5.95 50.79 46.62
CA GLU A 256 6.98 51.67 47.19
C GLU A 256 7.06 53.02 46.43
N GLY A 257 6.05 53.87 46.63
CA GLY A 257 6.01 55.25 46.14
C GLY A 257 6.00 56.28 47.30
N PRO A 258 6.77 57.39 47.25
CA PRO A 258 7.10 58.20 48.42
C PRO A 258 5.99 59.16 48.87
N GLN A 259 5.86 59.35 50.18
CA GLN A 259 5.09 60.43 50.80
C GLN A 259 5.61 61.82 50.37
N GLY A 260 4.71 62.73 49.97
CA GLY A 260 5.00 64.17 49.99
C GLY A 260 4.10 65.09 49.17
N ARG A 261 3.16 65.74 49.87
CA ARG A 261 2.91 67.21 49.87
C ARG A 261 2.14 67.88 48.69
N THR A 262 0.91 68.33 49.04
CA THR A 262 0.15 69.57 48.64
C THR A 262 -0.10 69.81 47.15
N ASP A 263 -1.19 70.39 46.64
CA ASP A 263 -2.14 71.38 47.16
C ASP A 263 -3.38 71.36 46.25
N ASP A 264 -4.47 71.98 46.72
CA ASP A 264 -5.78 72.12 46.11
C ASP A 264 -5.79 72.91 44.79
N GLY A 265 -6.86 72.70 44.00
CA GLY A 265 -7.56 73.83 43.39
C GLY A 265 -7.68 73.86 41.86
N ASP A 266 -8.83 73.38 41.37
CA ASP A 266 -9.72 74.14 40.49
C ASP A 266 -9.27 74.50 39.06
N ASN A 267 -9.81 73.83 38.03
CA ASN A 267 -10.88 74.45 37.24
C ASN A 267 -11.51 73.58 36.14
N THR A 268 -12.78 73.92 35.96
CA THR A 268 -13.80 73.47 35.02
C THR A 268 -13.50 73.63 33.51
N ALA A 269 -13.88 72.58 32.77
CA ALA A 269 -14.81 72.55 31.63
C ALA A 269 -14.50 73.20 30.25
N THR A 270 -14.90 72.41 29.23
CA THR A 270 -15.66 72.76 28.00
C THR A 270 -14.89 72.96 26.68
N ASP A 271 -15.11 71.95 25.81
CA ASP A 271 -15.54 72.04 24.40
C ASP A 271 -14.68 72.75 23.35
N ALA A 272 -14.29 71.98 22.31
CA ALA A 272 -14.33 72.47 20.93
C ALA A 272 -14.27 71.29 19.96
N SER A 273 -15.32 71.20 19.17
CA SER A 273 -15.52 70.32 18.02
C SER A 273 -14.70 70.78 16.81
N GLY A 274 -14.15 69.82 16.05
CA GLY A 274 -13.46 70.07 14.79
C GLY A 274 -13.40 68.81 13.91
N ARG A 275 -14.23 68.78 12.87
CA ARG A 275 -14.17 67.89 11.69
C ARG A 275 -14.23 68.82 10.46
N PRO A 276 -13.90 68.41 9.21
CA PRO A 276 -13.31 67.15 8.72
C PRO A 276 -12.17 67.37 7.68
N VAL A 277 -11.34 66.36 7.39
CA VAL A 277 -10.67 66.24 6.07
C VAL A 277 -10.62 64.77 5.66
N ALA A 278 -10.99 64.53 4.40
CA ALA A 278 -11.12 63.25 3.76
C ALA A 278 -9.78 62.50 3.61
N THR A 279 -9.82 61.18 3.79
CA THR A 279 -8.84 60.26 3.21
C THR A 279 -9.53 58.94 2.87
N THR A 280 -9.33 58.55 1.62
CA THR A 280 -9.75 57.37 0.88
C THR A 280 -9.84 56.10 1.72
N ALA A 281 -11.05 55.55 1.87
CA ALA A 281 -11.27 54.22 2.43
C ALA A 281 -11.01 53.15 1.35
N SER A 282 -9.81 52.57 1.35
CA SER A 282 -9.62 51.20 0.86
C SER A 282 -10.28 50.27 1.87
N GLY A 283 -11.44 49.71 1.51
CA GLY A 283 -12.09 48.66 2.30
C GLY A 283 -11.24 47.39 2.33
N PRO A 284 -11.35 46.56 3.38
CA PRO A 284 -10.62 45.30 3.47
C PRO A 284 -11.01 44.41 2.28
N ILE A 285 -10.00 43.99 1.51
CA ILE A 285 -10.14 42.98 0.47
C ILE A 285 -10.65 41.72 1.16
N SER A 286 -11.88 41.31 0.86
CA SER A 286 -12.47 40.09 1.42
C SER A 286 -11.55 38.90 1.11
N HIS A 287 -11.27 38.08 2.13
CA HIS A 287 -10.39 36.91 2.04
C HIS A 287 -10.71 36.00 0.83
N GLU A 288 -11.97 35.94 0.42
CA GLU A 288 -12.42 35.26 -0.80
C GLU A 288 -11.71 35.74 -2.07
N ARG A 289 -11.56 37.05 -2.28
CA ARG A 289 -10.90 37.56 -3.51
C ARG A 289 -9.41 37.24 -3.54
N LEU A 290 -8.79 37.14 -2.36
CA LEU A 290 -7.37 36.79 -2.24
C LEU A 290 -7.16 35.30 -2.54
N ILE A 291 -8.06 34.44 -2.03
CA ILE A 291 -8.06 33.01 -2.31
C ILE A 291 -8.35 32.76 -3.79
N GLU A 292 -9.34 33.45 -4.37
CA GLU A 292 -9.71 33.30 -5.78
C GLU A 292 -8.57 33.71 -6.72
N LYS A 293 -7.85 34.81 -6.41
CA LYS A 293 -6.67 35.22 -7.17
C LYS A 293 -5.52 34.22 -7.04
N THR A 294 -5.28 33.69 -5.85
CA THR A 294 -4.19 32.74 -5.58
C THR A 294 -4.44 31.37 -6.24
N VAL A 295 -5.69 30.92 -6.28
CA VAL A 295 -6.08 29.67 -6.94
C VAL A 295 -6.01 29.81 -8.47
N ARG A 296 -6.40 30.97 -9.02
CA ARG A 296 -6.32 31.27 -10.45
C ARG A 296 -4.87 31.33 -10.96
N ASP A 297 -3.96 31.93 -10.20
CA ASP A 297 -2.54 32.00 -10.55
C ASP A 297 -1.84 30.64 -10.52
N ARG A 298 -2.31 29.70 -9.67
CA ARG A 298 -1.64 28.41 -9.44
C ARG A 298 -2.15 27.27 -10.33
N TYR A 299 -3.42 27.29 -10.76
CA TYR A 299 -4.04 26.20 -11.51
C TYR A 299 -4.52 26.57 -12.93
N GLY A 300 -4.46 27.86 -13.29
CA GLY A 300 -4.95 28.34 -14.59
C GLY A 300 -6.45 28.12 -14.80
N THR A 301 -6.99 28.65 -15.89
CA THR A 301 -8.45 28.67 -16.17
C THR A 301 -9.04 27.32 -16.63
N ARG A 302 -8.39 26.19 -16.30
CA ARG A 302 -8.83 24.86 -16.77
C ARG A 302 -10.21 24.46 -16.23
N PHE A 303 -10.61 24.95 -15.06
CA PHE A 303 -11.93 24.65 -14.46
C PHE A 303 -13.09 25.53 -14.99
N ASP A 304 -12.79 26.68 -15.59
CA ASP A 304 -13.83 27.57 -16.14
C ASP A 304 -14.44 27.05 -17.45
N ALA A 305 -13.75 26.14 -18.14
CA ALA A 305 -14.25 25.48 -19.34
C ALA A 305 -15.25 24.37 -19.02
N GLU A 306 -15.03 23.61 -17.94
CA GLU A 306 -15.93 22.53 -17.50
C GLU A 306 -17.20 23.07 -16.85
N ARG A 307 -17.09 24.13 -16.03
CA ARG A 307 -18.26 24.77 -15.41
C ARG A 307 -19.23 25.36 -16.45
N ARG A 308 -18.72 25.85 -17.58
CA ARG A 308 -19.55 26.33 -18.71
C ARG A 308 -20.23 25.20 -19.50
N ARG A 309 -19.68 23.97 -19.49
CA ARG A 309 -20.32 22.81 -20.13
C ARG A 309 -21.52 22.30 -19.31
N HIS A 310 -21.41 22.27 -17.98
CA HIS A 310 -22.52 21.84 -17.13
C HIS A 310 -23.74 22.78 -17.17
N LEU A 311 -23.52 24.09 -17.33
CA LEU A 311 -24.62 25.07 -17.46
C LEU A 311 -25.35 24.97 -18.81
N ARG A 312 -24.72 24.41 -19.86
CA ARG A 312 -25.38 24.18 -21.16
C ARG A 312 -26.20 22.90 -21.21
N GLN A 313 -25.93 21.92 -20.34
CA GLN A 313 -26.69 20.66 -20.29
C GLN A 313 -27.97 20.76 -19.45
N GLY A 314 -28.09 21.75 -18.55
CA GLY A 314 -29.29 21.97 -17.75
C GLY A 314 -30.47 22.64 -18.49
N ASN A 315 -30.26 23.16 -19.71
CA ASN A 315 -31.26 23.95 -20.43
C ASN A 315 -31.91 23.20 -21.61
N ARG A 316 -31.88 21.86 -21.60
CA ARG A 316 -32.39 21.00 -22.69
C ARG A 316 -33.41 19.96 -22.20
N LEU A 317 -34.11 20.25 -21.11
CA LEU A 317 -35.26 19.48 -20.62
C LEU A 317 -36.37 20.47 -20.26
N ASP A 318 -36.88 21.16 -21.27
CA ASP A 318 -38.17 21.85 -21.24
C ASP A 318 -38.61 22.04 -22.71
N TYR A 319 -39.14 20.96 -23.29
CA TYR A 319 -40.15 20.93 -24.36
C TYR A 319 -40.60 19.50 -24.61
#